data_AF-A0A328DX45-F1
#
_entry.id   AF-A0A328DX45-F1
#
_cell.length_a   1.000
_cell.length_b   1.000
_cell.length_c   1.000
_cell.angle_alpha   90.00
_cell.angle_beta   90.00
_cell.angle_gamma   90.00
#
_symmetry.space_group_name_H-M   'P 1'
#
loop_
_entity.id
_entity.type
_entity.pdbx_description
1 polymer ?
#
loop_
_entity_poly.entity_id
_entity_poly.type
_entity_poly.pdbx_seq_one_letter_code
_entity_poly.pdbx_strand_id
1 'polypeptide(L)'
;MGSTFRHFLCFSIVILTTCFDASVHGEIDHRHKHHASRIKSKTLAPLSPETVIAASPRVYHVASYGGADPTGVNDSTDAIRRAIGEALQARRGELLYTGIQNLGGVRVDLDGGVYAVSQPLQLPPGTGNFVIHGGTLKASDDFPTGESYLIDLSAGNGSLEYNFEFVTFRDLFLNSNLRGGGIRVVNSLRISVDNCYITGFTSEGISVAGGHETYIRNSFLGQHITAGHDPGESHFGGTAISLSGNDNAVTDVVIFSAAIGILISGQANILTGVHCYNKATGFGGTGVYLKTPGLTQTRIVNSYFDYTGIVAEDPVQLQISNCFFLGDAFILFKSVNGVINGVNVADNIFSGSSQGDIVRLDESKGSFKHIDQVTIDRNNARGMNIKSTIARAKSNNVTSSTSWKVDLNHILLFPNRTTYVEYTFVPSGDSFPKHALKSVSNNLVVVESDVEVVATVFVMAQQGNSH
;
A
#
# COMPACT_ATOMS: atom_id res chain seq x y z
N MET A 1 -51.62 -32.77 13.24
CA MET A 1 -51.13 -33.69 14.28
C MET A 1 -49.88 -34.35 13.69
N GLY A 2 -48.65 -34.14 14.10
CA GLY A 2 -48.09 -33.69 15.37
C GLY A 2 -46.88 -34.59 15.60
N SER A 3 -45.68 -34.15 15.23
CA SER A 3 -44.43 -34.87 15.51
C SER A 3 -43.28 -33.88 15.52
N THR A 4 -43.00 -33.40 16.72
CA THR A 4 -41.89 -32.53 17.13
C THR A 4 -40.56 -33.28 17.05
N PHE A 5 -39.66 -32.85 16.16
CA PHE A 5 -38.24 -33.23 16.21
C PHE A 5 -37.44 -32.06 16.81
N ARG A 6 -36.97 -32.24 18.05
CA ARG A 6 -36.07 -31.30 18.74
C ARG A 6 -34.66 -31.48 18.19
N HIS A 7 -34.09 -30.39 17.67
CA HIS A 7 -32.66 -30.27 17.38
C HIS A 7 -31.88 -30.09 18.69
N PHE A 8 -30.83 -30.90 18.86
CA PHE A 8 -29.74 -30.65 19.79
C PHE A 8 -28.79 -29.63 19.14
N LEU A 9 -28.61 -28.48 19.77
CA LEU A 9 -27.63 -27.47 19.37
C LEU A 9 -26.67 -27.29 20.56
N CYS A 10 -25.49 -27.92 20.49
CA CYS A 10 -24.39 -27.65 21.41
C CYS A 10 -23.71 -26.35 21.00
N PHE A 11 -23.93 -25.28 21.77
CA PHE A 11 -23.09 -24.09 21.76
C PHE A 11 -22.00 -24.26 22.84
N SER A 12 -20.75 -24.41 22.42
CA SER A 12 -19.59 -24.23 23.30
C SER A 12 -19.12 -22.79 23.20
N ILE A 13 -19.47 -21.98 24.19
CA ILE A 13 -18.91 -20.65 24.42
C ILE A 13 -17.68 -20.84 25.31
N VAL A 14 -16.49 -20.49 24.79
CA VAL A 14 -15.26 -20.41 25.58
C VAL A 14 -15.06 -18.95 25.98
N ILE A 15 -15.33 -18.65 27.26
CA ILE A 15 -14.95 -17.40 27.91
C ILE A 15 -13.63 -17.68 28.64
N LEU A 16 -12.53 -17.05 28.20
CA LEU A 16 -11.29 -16.99 28.98
C LEU A 16 -11.35 -15.76 29.90
N THR A 17 -11.59 -16.00 31.18
CA THR A 17 -11.25 -15.08 32.27
C THR A 17 -10.20 -15.76 33.13
N THR A 18 -8.99 -15.20 33.20
CA THR A 18 -8.05 -15.52 34.28
C THR A 18 -7.49 -14.23 34.86
N CYS A 19 -7.89 -13.95 36.10
CA CYS A 19 -7.20 -13.05 37.00
C CYS A 19 -6.06 -13.84 37.66
N PHE A 20 -4.87 -13.26 37.74
CA PHE A 20 -3.84 -13.70 38.69
C PHE A 20 -3.12 -12.46 39.22
N ASP A 21 -3.34 -12.20 40.50
CA ASP A 21 -2.48 -11.39 41.36
C ASP A 21 -1.95 -12.33 42.46
N ALA A 22 -0.63 -12.48 42.55
CA ALA A 22 0.04 -13.02 43.73
C ALA A 22 1.50 -12.53 43.77
N SER A 23 1.73 -11.55 44.64
CA SER A 23 3.03 -11.11 45.13
C SER A 23 3.69 -12.20 45.99
N VAL A 24 4.99 -12.45 45.81
CA VAL A 24 5.87 -13.02 46.84
C VAL A 24 7.21 -12.29 46.83
N HIS A 25 7.55 -11.73 47.98
CA HIS A 25 8.84 -11.15 48.36
C HIS A 25 9.98 -12.18 48.43
N GLY A 26 11.19 -11.75 48.07
CA GLY A 26 12.46 -12.42 48.36
C GLY A 26 13.59 -11.39 48.44
N GLU A 27 13.84 -10.93 49.67
CA GLU A 27 14.85 -9.96 50.09
C GLU A 27 16.22 -10.64 50.22
N ILE A 28 17.31 -10.02 49.75
CA ILE A 28 18.69 -10.45 50.05
C ILE A 28 19.39 -9.34 50.84
N ASP A 29 19.69 -9.68 52.08
CA ASP A 29 20.39 -8.92 53.12
C ASP A 29 21.91 -8.85 52.86
N HIS A 30 22.47 -7.65 52.76
CA HIS A 30 23.89 -7.41 52.97
C HIS A 30 24.15 -6.24 53.92
N ARG A 31 24.35 -6.63 55.18
CA ARG A 31 24.91 -5.89 56.32
C ARG A 31 25.97 -4.85 55.95
N HIS A 32 25.66 -3.59 56.28
CA HIS A 32 26.62 -2.49 56.39
C HIS A 32 27.45 -2.60 57.68
N LYS A 33 28.77 -2.56 57.54
CA LYS A 33 29.70 -2.26 58.65
C LYS A 33 30.07 -0.78 58.58
N HIS A 34 29.76 -0.05 59.65
CA HIS A 34 30.22 1.32 59.88
C HIS A 34 31.75 1.36 59.97
N HIS A 35 32.38 2.18 59.13
CA HIS A 35 33.69 2.74 59.40
C HIS A 35 33.61 4.25 59.21
N ALA A 36 33.62 4.98 60.32
CA ALA A 36 33.73 6.42 60.35
C ALA A 36 35.19 6.81 60.04
N SER A 37 35.41 7.58 58.97
CA SER A 37 36.65 8.33 58.79
C SER A 37 36.34 9.80 58.52
N ARG A 38 36.77 10.60 59.49
CA ARG A 38 36.69 12.06 59.59
C ARG A 38 37.56 12.69 58.49
N ILE A 39 36.95 13.34 57.48
CA ILE A 39 37.67 14.19 56.53
C ILE A 39 37.23 15.63 56.72
N LYS A 40 38.23 16.49 56.96
CA LYS A 40 38.14 17.92 57.27
C LYS A 40 37.50 18.70 56.11
N SER A 41 36.64 19.66 56.45
CA SER A 41 36.05 20.63 55.52
C SER A 41 37.13 21.43 54.80
N LYS A 42 37.17 21.35 53.46
CA LYS A 42 37.74 22.39 52.62
C LYS A 42 36.60 23.26 52.11
N THR A 43 36.67 24.53 52.47
CA THR A 43 35.78 25.59 52.00
C THR A 43 35.86 25.67 50.48
N LEU A 44 34.76 25.37 49.78
CA LEU A 44 34.62 25.59 48.35
C LEU A 44 34.37 27.09 48.10
N ALA A 45 35.15 27.67 47.20
CA ALA A 45 34.91 29.00 46.66
C ALA A 45 33.55 29.02 45.92
N PRO A 46 32.87 30.17 45.79
CA PRO A 46 31.58 30.22 45.11
C PRO A 46 31.78 29.83 43.64
N LEU A 47 31.00 28.85 43.18
CA LEU A 47 30.84 28.58 41.76
C LEU A 47 30.32 29.85 41.09
N SER A 48 31.06 30.34 40.09
CA SER A 48 30.59 31.32 39.12
C SER A 48 29.23 30.86 38.58
N PRO A 49 28.25 31.76 38.35
CA PRO A 49 26.96 31.34 37.83
C PRO A 49 27.18 30.66 36.48
N GLU A 50 26.82 29.37 36.40
CA GLU A 50 26.69 28.67 35.14
C GLU A 50 25.79 29.53 34.25
N THR A 51 26.32 29.90 33.09
CA THR A 51 25.53 30.48 32.01
C THR A 51 24.43 29.47 31.71
N VAL A 52 23.22 29.74 32.19
CA VAL A 52 22.02 29.04 31.75
C VAL A 52 21.91 29.40 30.26
N ILE A 53 22.44 28.53 29.39
CA ILE A 53 22.13 28.59 27.97
C ILE A 53 20.62 28.38 27.93
N ALA A 54 19.87 29.45 27.70
CA ALA A 54 18.43 29.38 27.54
C ALA A 54 18.14 28.24 26.54
N ALA A 55 17.43 27.21 27.00
CA ALA A 55 17.13 26.08 26.14
C ALA A 55 16.36 26.60 24.94
N SER A 56 16.88 26.38 23.73
CA SER A 56 16.18 26.77 22.51
C SER A 56 14.77 26.19 22.51
N PRO A 57 13.76 26.95 22.06
CA PRO A 57 12.41 26.45 21.95
C PRO A 57 12.41 25.16 21.12
N ARG A 58 11.63 24.17 21.56
CA ARG A 58 11.49 22.89 20.82
C ARG A 58 10.27 22.89 19.90
N VAL A 59 9.38 23.87 20.10
CA VAL A 59 8.14 24.04 19.34
C VAL A 59 8.12 25.48 18.86
N TYR A 60 7.94 25.65 17.57
CA TYR A 60 7.92 26.92 16.85
C TYR A 60 6.51 27.13 16.32
N HIS A 61 5.76 27.96 17.04
CA HIS A 61 4.35 28.25 16.77
C HIS A 61 4.23 29.25 15.61
N VAL A 62 3.68 28.85 14.48
CA VAL A 62 3.61 29.70 13.28
C VAL A 62 2.85 30.99 13.57
N ALA A 63 1.78 30.95 14.38
CA ALA A 63 0.99 32.12 14.74
C ALA A 63 1.79 33.22 15.49
N SER A 64 2.94 32.87 16.07
CA SER A 64 3.82 33.82 16.76
C SER A 64 4.73 34.65 15.83
N TYR A 65 4.83 34.25 14.55
CA TYR A 65 5.66 34.94 13.56
C TYR A 65 4.86 36.07 12.90
N GLY A 66 5.37 37.30 12.99
CA GLY A 66 4.72 38.45 12.35
C GLY A 66 4.46 38.19 10.86
N GLY A 67 3.27 38.51 10.36
CA GLY A 67 2.86 38.20 8.98
C GLY A 67 2.28 36.80 8.79
N ALA A 68 2.24 35.95 9.82
CA ALA A 68 1.40 34.76 9.81
C ALA A 68 -0.07 35.18 9.92
N ASP A 69 -0.91 34.65 9.04
CA ASP A 69 -2.35 34.84 9.08
C ASP A 69 -3.05 33.47 9.19
N PRO A 70 -3.48 33.08 10.41
CA PRO A 70 -4.14 31.79 10.65
C PRO A 70 -5.57 31.73 10.09
N THR A 71 -6.07 32.79 9.47
CA THR A 71 -7.38 32.81 8.80
C THR A 71 -7.30 32.38 7.34
N GLY A 72 -6.10 32.37 6.76
CA GLY A 72 -5.85 31.96 5.37
C GLY A 72 -6.26 33.02 4.35
N VAL A 73 -6.48 34.27 4.78
CA VAL A 73 -6.80 35.40 3.89
C VAL A 73 -5.53 35.96 3.27
N ASN A 74 -4.49 36.17 4.07
CA ASN A 74 -3.21 36.72 3.63
C ASN A 74 -2.14 35.64 3.50
N ASP A 75 -1.18 35.90 2.62
CA ASP A 75 -0.03 35.03 2.43
C ASP A 75 0.83 34.93 3.71
N SER A 76 1.08 33.70 4.14
CA SER A 76 1.84 33.37 5.34
C SER A 76 3.17 32.68 5.03
N THR A 77 3.57 32.62 3.75
CA THR A 77 4.74 31.87 3.28
C THR A 77 6.01 32.28 4.03
N ASP A 78 6.27 33.59 4.11
CA ASP A 78 7.48 34.10 4.75
C ASP A 78 7.48 33.89 6.26
N ALA A 79 6.31 33.95 6.90
CA ALA A 79 6.19 33.69 8.33
C ALA A 79 6.46 32.22 8.66
N ILE A 80 5.91 31.28 7.88
CA ILE A 80 6.18 29.85 8.04
C ILE A 80 7.65 29.53 7.74
N ARG A 81 8.23 30.12 6.69
CA ARG A 81 9.67 29.97 6.38
C ARG A 81 10.56 30.48 7.50
N ARG A 82 10.19 31.57 8.19
CA ARG A 82 10.91 32.02 9.39
C ARG A 82 10.81 31.02 10.53
N ALA A 83 9.62 30.49 10.81
CA ALA A 83 9.43 29.45 11.82
C ALA A 83 10.29 28.20 11.54
N ILE A 84 10.29 27.73 10.29
CA ILE A 84 11.15 26.64 9.83
C ILE A 84 12.63 27.03 9.98
N GLY A 85 13.03 28.21 9.53
CA GLY A 85 14.41 28.70 9.58
C GLY A 85 14.99 28.75 11.00
N GLU A 86 14.20 29.21 11.97
CA GLU A 86 14.60 29.21 13.38
C GLU A 86 14.60 27.82 14.00
N ALA A 87 13.64 26.96 13.63
CA ALA A 87 13.62 25.55 14.05
C ALA A 87 14.88 24.79 13.59
N LEU A 88 15.39 25.09 12.41
CA LEU A 88 16.63 24.49 11.88
C LEU A 88 17.90 24.97 12.61
N GLN A 89 17.83 26.03 13.42
CA GLN A 89 18.93 26.47 14.27
C GLN A 89 19.02 25.67 15.58
N ALA A 90 18.01 24.86 15.92
CA ALA A 90 18.03 23.94 17.04
C ALA A 90 19.00 22.76 16.78
N ARG A 91 20.30 23.06 16.69
CA ARG A 91 21.34 22.07 16.39
C ARG A 91 21.76 21.32 17.64
N ARG A 92 21.90 20.00 17.50
CA ARG A 92 22.65 19.15 18.43
C ARG A 92 23.97 18.73 17.77
N GLY A 93 24.94 18.24 18.54
CA GLY A 93 26.22 17.76 17.99
C GLY A 93 26.14 16.38 17.33
N GLU A 94 24.97 15.73 17.32
CA GLU A 94 24.79 14.34 16.90
C GLU A 94 24.17 14.26 15.49
N LEU A 95 24.69 13.36 14.66
CA LEU A 95 24.15 13.07 13.33
C LEU A 95 23.23 11.84 13.39
N LEU A 96 22.17 11.83 12.59
CA LEU A 96 21.34 10.63 12.36
C LEU A 96 21.98 9.71 11.31
N TYR A 97 22.52 10.33 10.27
CA TYR A 97 23.24 9.72 9.16
C TYR A 97 24.35 10.65 8.70
N THR A 98 25.26 10.16 7.86
CA THR A 98 26.36 10.96 7.30
C THR A 98 25.82 12.26 6.68
N GLY A 99 26.15 13.39 7.31
CA GLY A 99 25.73 14.73 6.87
C GLY A 99 24.28 15.12 7.18
N ILE A 100 23.51 14.28 7.88
CA ILE A 100 22.15 14.59 8.34
C ILE A 100 22.13 14.89 9.84
N GLN A 101 21.80 16.13 10.16
CA GLN A 101 21.77 16.67 11.51
C GLN A 101 20.55 16.18 12.28
N ASN A 102 20.75 15.65 13.48
CA ASN A 102 19.66 15.40 14.43
C ASN A 102 19.22 16.72 15.09
N LEU A 103 18.01 17.20 14.77
CA LEU A 103 17.42 18.40 15.39
C LEU A 103 16.68 18.12 16.70
N GLY A 104 16.73 16.88 17.19
CA GLY A 104 16.21 16.51 18.51
C GLY A 104 14.68 16.56 18.64
N GLY A 105 13.95 16.41 17.53
CA GLY A 105 12.49 16.35 17.51
C GLY A 105 11.84 17.71 17.53
N VAL A 106 12.50 18.71 16.93
CA VAL A 106 11.99 20.06 16.80
C VAL A 106 10.70 20.07 15.97
N ARG A 107 9.76 20.94 16.35
CA ARG A 107 8.42 20.99 15.74
C ARG A 107 8.08 22.39 15.27
N VAL A 108 7.52 22.48 14.07
CA VAL A 108 6.78 23.64 13.58
C VAL A 108 5.30 23.32 13.73
N ASP A 109 4.63 24.07 14.61
CA ASP A 109 3.21 23.89 14.93
C ASP A 109 2.39 24.94 14.20
N LEU A 110 1.36 24.49 13.48
CA LEU A 110 0.42 25.38 12.79
C LEU A 110 -0.74 25.81 13.71
N ASP A 111 -0.79 25.36 14.97
CA ASP A 111 -1.75 25.83 15.99
C ASP A 111 -3.24 25.71 15.59
N GLY A 112 -3.56 24.79 14.67
CA GLY A 112 -4.88 24.61 14.08
C GLY A 112 -5.28 25.68 13.06
N GLY A 113 -4.37 26.61 12.73
CA GLY A 113 -4.62 27.70 11.79
C GLY A 113 -4.77 27.25 10.34
N VAL A 114 -5.37 28.10 9.52
CA VAL A 114 -5.39 27.99 8.06
C VAL A 114 -4.44 29.01 7.50
N TYR A 115 -3.41 28.57 6.77
CA TYR A 115 -2.40 29.47 6.23
C TYR A 115 -2.37 29.37 4.71
N ALA A 116 -2.59 30.51 4.04
CA ALA A 116 -2.36 30.60 2.60
C ALA A 116 -0.85 30.68 2.33
N VAL A 117 -0.36 29.92 1.35
CA VAL A 117 1.03 29.96 0.89
C VAL A 117 1.08 30.16 -0.62
N SER A 118 1.90 31.10 -1.07
CA SER A 118 2.13 31.40 -2.48
C SER A 118 3.36 30.71 -3.04
N GLN A 119 4.18 30.06 -2.22
CA GLN A 119 5.36 29.32 -2.68
C GLN A 119 5.57 28.03 -1.86
N PRO A 120 6.27 27.03 -2.43
CA PRO A 120 6.65 25.81 -1.71
C PRO A 120 7.37 26.10 -0.39
N LEU A 121 7.05 25.30 0.64
CA LEU A 121 7.78 25.25 1.90
C LEU A 121 8.88 24.19 1.80
N GLN A 122 10.14 24.62 1.82
CA GLN A 122 11.30 23.75 1.64
C GLN A 122 12.09 23.62 2.94
N LEU A 123 12.67 22.43 3.15
CA LEU A 123 13.71 22.20 4.14
C LEU A 123 15.08 22.12 3.46
N PRO A 124 16.16 22.61 4.08
CA PRO A 124 17.50 22.43 3.53
C PRO A 124 17.98 20.98 3.70
N PRO A 125 18.75 20.42 2.75
CA PRO A 125 19.34 19.10 2.87
C PRO A 125 20.24 19.00 4.11
N GLY A 126 20.38 17.78 4.64
CA GLY A 126 21.05 17.52 5.91
C GLY A 126 20.15 17.72 7.13
N THR A 127 18.83 17.79 6.94
CA THR A 127 17.86 17.97 8.02
C THR A 127 17.28 16.63 8.46
N GLY A 128 17.24 16.38 9.78
CA GLY A 128 16.52 15.23 10.31
C GLY A 128 15.99 15.39 11.74
N ASN A 129 15.12 14.46 12.13
CA ASN A 129 14.34 14.50 13.37
C ASN A 129 13.57 15.84 13.52
N PHE A 130 12.72 16.12 12.53
CA PHE A 130 11.98 17.36 12.35
C PHE A 130 10.49 17.07 12.09
N VAL A 131 9.58 17.90 12.63
CA VAL A 131 8.13 17.70 12.49
C VAL A 131 7.43 18.99 12.04
N ILE A 132 6.51 18.88 11.08
CA ILE A 132 5.48 19.92 10.81
C ILE A 132 4.11 19.30 11.12
N HIS A 133 3.28 19.99 11.91
CA HIS A 133 1.98 19.43 12.27
C HIS A 133 0.90 20.46 12.61
N GLY A 134 -0.35 19.96 12.66
CA GLY A 134 -1.45 20.58 13.40
C GLY A 134 -2.08 21.81 12.74
N GLY A 135 -2.57 21.71 11.51
CA GLY A 135 -3.26 22.84 10.84
C GLY A 135 -3.47 22.63 9.35
N THR A 136 -3.79 23.72 8.65
CA THR A 136 -4.08 23.72 7.20
C THR A 136 -3.07 24.57 6.44
N LEU A 137 -2.50 24.00 5.37
CA LEU A 137 -1.78 24.75 4.34
C LEU A 137 -2.62 24.78 3.07
N LYS A 138 -2.91 25.99 2.58
CA LYS A 138 -3.67 26.21 1.36
C LYS A 138 -2.82 26.93 0.34
N ALA A 139 -2.70 26.39 -0.87
CA ALA A 139 -2.10 27.11 -1.99
C ALA A 139 -2.93 28.37 -2.29
N SER A 140 -2.30 29.54 -2.33
CA SER A 140 -2.94 30.77 -2.76
C SER A 140 -3.22 30.74 -4.28
N ASP A 141 -3.96 31.73 -4.77
CA ASP A 141 -4.25 31.86 -6.20
C ASP A 141 -3.00 32.15 -7.05
N ASP A 142 -1.92 32.60 -6.42
CA ASP A 142 -0.62 32.88 -7.05
C ASP A 142 0.38 31.71 -6.91
N PHE A 143 0.01 30.63 -6.21
CA PHE A 143 0.90 29.48 -6.04
C PHE A 143 1.34 28.91 -7.41
N PRO A 144 2.58 28.42 -7.59
CA PRO A 144 3.00 27.89 -8.88
C PRO A 144 2.16 26.68 -9.32
N THR A 145 1.90 26.55 -10.61
CA THR A 145 1.19 25.39 -11.18
C THR A 145 2.15 24.27 -11.60
N GLY A 146 1.63 23.06 -11.81
CA GLY A 146 2.41 21.92 -12.31
C GLY A 146 3.22 21.23 -11.22
N GLU A 147 4.52 21.04 -11.43
CA GLU A 147 5.42 20.25 -10.54
C GLU A 147 5.91 21.03 -9.30
N SER A 148 5.04 21.82 -8.69
CA SER A 148 5.28 22.52 -7.42
C SER A 148 4.44 21.93 -6.31
N TYR A 149 4.96 21.83 -5.09
CA TYR A 149 4.32 21.13 -3.96
C TYR A 149 4.24 22.06 -2.75
N LEU A 150 3.17 21.96 -1.96
CA LEU A 150 3.01 22.76 -0.74
C LEU A 150 4.20 22.55 0.21
N ILE A 151 4.59 21.29 0.39
CA ILE A 151 5.78 20.90 1.15
C ILE A 151 6.73 20.15 0.22
N ASP A 152 7.98 20.59 0.17
CA ASP A 152 8.94 20.14 -0.82
C ASP A 152 10.30 19.78 -0.20
N LEU A 153 10.55 18.47 -0.09
CA LEU A 153 11.81 17.87 0.33
C LEU A 153 12.62 17.39 -0.89
N SER A 154 12.84 18.28 -1.86
CA SER A 154 13.65 17.97 -3.06
C SER A 154 14.99 18.70 -3.13
N ALA A 155 15.26 19.63 -2.22
CA ALA A 155 16.53 20.34 -2.19
C ALA A 155 17.66 19.34 -1.91
N GLY A 156 18.47 19.07 -2.93
CA GLY A 156 19.57 18.12 -2.86
C GLY A 156 20.90 18.78 -2.52
N ASN A 157 21.81 18.00 -1.95
CA ASN A 157 23.23 18.35 -1.87
C ASN A 157 24.04 17.20 -2.48
N GLY A 158 24.76 17.47 -3.58
CA GLY A 158 25.54 16.45 -4.30
C GLY A 158 26.66 15.79 -3.48
N SER A 159 26.97 16.30 -2.28
CA SER A 159 27.88 15.65 -1.33
C SER A 159 27.19 14.68 -0.35
N LEU A 160 25.86 14.63 -0.32
CA LEU A 160 25.09 13.76 0.57
C LEU A 160 24.52 12.57 -0.20
N GLU A 161 24.59 11.40 0.42
CA GLU A 161 23.92 10.21 -0.11
C GLU A 161 22.40 10.31 0.02
N TYR A 162 21.90 10.84 1.14
CA TYR A 162 20.49 11.13 1.39
C TYR A 162 20.31 12.56 1.90
N ASN A 163 19.19 13.18 1.53
CA ASN A 163 18.94 14.59 1.81
C ASN A 163 18.31 14.81 3.19
N PHE A 164 17.41 13.91 3.59
CA PHE A 164 16.60 14.06 4.80
C PHE A 164 16.45 12.72 5.51
N GLU A 165 16.34 12.76 6.84
CA GLU A 165 16.05 11.56 7.63
C GLU A 165 15.07 11.84 8.78
N PHE A 166 14.12 10.94 9.00
CA PHE A 166 13.24 11.00 10.17
C PHE A 166 12.50 12.36 10.26
N VAL A 167 12.00 12.80 9.10
CA VAL A 167 11.11 13.98 9.00
C VAL A 167 9.67 13.49 9.01
N THR A 168 8.82 14.16 9.78
CA THR A 168 7.40 13.80 9.96
C THR A 168 6.48 14.94 9.56
N PHE A 169 5.49 14.64 8.72
CA PHE A 169 4.34 15.48 8.43
C PHE A 169 3.10 14.81 9.03
N ARG A 170 2.41 15.48 9.95
CA ARG A 170 1.26 14.86 10.62
C ARG A 170 0.14 15.80 11.01
N ASP A 171 -1.08 15.29 11.07
CA ASP A 171 -2.25 16.06 11.50
C ASP A 171 -2.43 17.34 10.65
N LEU A 172 -2.24 17.21 9.33
CA LEU A 172 -2.28 18.33 8.36
C LEU A 172 -3.46 18.20 7.38
N PHE A 173 -4.11 19.33 7.10
CA PHE A 173 -4.91 19.49 5.88
C PHE A 173 -4.09 20.26 4.83
N LEU A 174 -3.80 19.61 3.71
CA LEU A 174 -3.12 20.22 2.57
C LEU A 174 -4.10 20.42 1.43
N ASN A 175 -4.32 21.68 1.02
CA ASN A 175 -5.16 22.01 -0.12
C ASN A 175 -4.32 22.71 -1.19
N SER A 176 -3.98 22.00 -2.26
CA SER A 176 -3.15 22.52 -3.36
C SER A 176 -3.93 23.40 -4.35
N ASN A 177 -5.21 23.69 -4.07
CA ASN A 177 -6.07 24.67 -4.78
C ASN A 177 -6.16 24.45 -6.31
N LEU A 178 -6.06 23.20 -6.75
CA LEU A 178 -5.95 22.78 -8.16
C LEU A 178 -4.80 23.46 -8.91
N ARG A 179 -3.64 23.60 -8.27
CA ARG A 179 -2.45 24.24 -8.88
C ARG A 179 -1.27 23.30 -9.04
N GLY A 180 -0.80 22.72 -7.93
CA GLY A 180 0.36 21.82 -7.89
C GLY A 180 0.07 20.53 -7.13
N GLY A 181 1.05 19.98 -6.43
CA GLY A 181 0.95 18.80 -5.58
C GLY A 181 0.92 19.11 -4.08
N GLY A 182 0.79 18.07 -3.26
CA GLY A 182 0.77 18.17 -1.80
C GLY A 182 2.17 18.13 -1.18
N ILE A 183 2.76 16.93 -1.14
CA ILE A 183 4.08 16.67 -0.53
C ILE A 183 5.01 16.04 -1.56
N ARG A 184 6.23 16.56 -1.69
CA ARG A 184 7.31 15.90 -2.43
C ARG A 184 8.45 15.47 -1.51
N VAL A 185 8.91 14.23 -1.68
CA VAL A 185 10.02 13.61 -0.96
C VAL A 185 11.02 13.05 -1.96
N VAL A 186 12.25 13.55 -1.96
CA VAL A 186 13.31 13.08 -2.86
C VAL A 186 14.51 12.62 -2.08
N ASN A 187 14.97 11.40 -2.36
CA ASN A 187 16.21 10.81 -1.88
C ASN A 187 16.39 10.95 -0.36
N SER A 188 15.42 10.44 0.38
CA SER A 188 15.30 10.59 1.84
C SER A 188 15.13 9.25 2.54
N LEU A 189 15.46 9.18 3.83
CA LEU A 189 15.30 8.00 4.67
C LEU A 189 14.20 8.19 5.70
N ARG A 190 13.37 7.17 5.92
CA ARG A 190 12.51 7.08 7.12
C ARG A 190 11.58 8.29 7.28
N ILE A 191 10.95 8.70 6.20
CA ILE A 191 10.00 9.83 6.20
C ILE A 191 8.61 9.33 6.61
N SER A 192 7.90 10.12 7.41
CA SER A 192 6.54 9.78 7.87
C SER A 192 5.53 10.82 7.40
N VAL A 193 4.46 10.37 6.73
CA VAL A 193 3.24 11.14 6.46
C VAL A 193 2.08 10.46 7.17
N ASP A 194 1.48 11.11 8.15
CA ASP A 194 0.54 10.46 9.09
C ASP A 194 -0.67 11.33 9.41
N ASN A 195 -1.88 10.79 9.31
CA ASN A 195 -3.11 11.52 9.62
C ASN A 195 -3.23 12.85 8.84
N CYS A 196 -3.01 12.78 7.52
CA CYS A 196 -3.12 13.93 6.63
C CYS A 196 -4.37 13.83 5.75
N TYR A 197 -5.00 14.97 5.49
CA TYR A 197 -6.04 15.12 4.46
C TYR A 197 -5.45 15.95 3.32
N ILE A 198 -5.30 15.41 2.12
CA ILE A 198 -4.56 16.05 1.02
C ILE A 198 -5.46 16.15 -0.21
N THR A 199 -5.73 17.37 -0.66
CA THR A 199 -6.68 17.61 -1.75
C THR A 199 -6.27 18.69 -2.73
N GLY A 200 -6.96 18.75 -3.86
CA GLY A 200 -6.80 19.84 -4.81
C GLY A 200 -5.48 19.77 -5.56
N PHE A 201 -4.84 18.60 -5.67
CA PHE A 201 -3.62 18.45 -6.44
C PHE A 201 -3.92 18.29 -7.94
N THR A 202 -3.09 18.84 -8.82
CA THR A 202 -3.16 18.61 -10.28
C THR A 202 -2.11 17.62 -10.77
N SER A 203 -0.99 17.54 -10.05
CA SER A 203 0.09 16.56 -10.25
C SER A 203 -0.10 15.40 -9.26
N GLU A 204 0.72 15.32 -8.20
CA GLU A 204 0.63 14.31 -7.16
C GLU A 204 0.16 14.85 -5.81
N GLY A 205 -0.70 14.10 -5.11
CA GLY A 205 -0.96 14.34 -3.69
C GLY A 205 0.31 14.15 -2.86
N ILE A 206 0.97 13.01 -3.01
CA ILE A 206 2.30 12.71 -2.46
C ILE A 206 3.18 12.13 -3.55
N SER A 207 4.38 12.69 -3.73
CA SER A 207 5.41 12.17 -4.63
C SER A 207 6.64 11.73 -3.83
N VAL A 208 7.06 10.48 -4.00
CA VAL A 208 8.27 9.91 -3.39
C VAL A 208 9.19 9.42 -4.50
N ALA A 209 10.44 9.89 -4.52
CA ALA A 209 11.43 9.55 -5.54
C ALA A 209 12.81 9.23 -4.94
N GLY A 210 13.33 8.03 -5.21
CA GLY A 210 14.54 7.53 -4.56
C GLY A 210 14.38 7.38 -3.04
N GLY A 211 15.51 7.23 -2.33
CA GLY A 211 15.49 7.00 -0.88
C GLY A 211 14.92 5.64 -0.47
N HIS A 212 14.71 5.47 0.84
CA HIS A 212 14.17 4.25 1.44
C HIS A 212 13.19 4.59 2.58
N GLU A 213 12.20 3.72 2.81
CA GLU A 213 11.37 3.72 4.03
C GLU A 213 10.50 4.97 4.22
N THR A 214 9.84 5.47 3.16
CA THR A 214 8.76 6.46 3.34
C THR A 214 7.47 5.76 3.71
N TYR A 215 6.90 6.11 4.87
CA TYR A 215 5.66 5.55 5.40
C TYR A 215 4.53 6.57 5.32
N ILE A 216 3.49 6.24 4.56
CA ILE A 216 2.27 7.03 4.39
C ILE A 216 1.13 6.28 5.06
N ARG A 217 0.50 6.88 6.07
CA ARG A 217 -0.49 6.18 6.88
C ARG A 217 -1.64 7.03 7.38
N ASN A 218 -2.77 6.38 7.69
CA ASN A 218 -3.97 6.99 8.29
C ASN A 218 -4.48 8.24 7.55
N SER A 219 -4.31 8.29 6.23
CA SER A 219 -4.46 9.53 5.46
C SER A 219 -5.57 9.43 4.41
N PHE A 220 -6.07 10.59 3.99
CA PHE A 220 -7.09 10.72 2.96
C PHE A 220 -6.55 11.59 1.84
N LEU A 221 -6.61 11.11 0.60
CA LEU A 221 -6.09 11.84 -0.56
C LEU A 221 -7.12 11.86 -1.68
N GLY A 222 -7.41 13.05 -2.21
CA GLY A 222 -8.18 13.12 -3.44
C GLY A 222 -8.10 14.44 -4.17
N GLN A 223 -7.98 14.38 -5.49
CA GLN A 223 -7.81 15.58 -6.31
C GLN A 223 -9.05 16.49 -6.18
N HIS A 224 -10.25 15.91 -6.20
CA HIS A 224 -11.52 16.62 -6.00
C HIS A 224 -12.27 16.11 -4.77
N ILE A 225 -12.82 17.01 -3.95
CA ILE A 225 -13.60 16.63 -2.77
C ILE A 225 -15.02 16.24 -3.20
N THR A 226 -15.21 14.95 -3.51
CA THR A 226 -16.48 14.38 -3.95
C THR A 226 -16.65 12.96 -3.40
N ALA A 227 -17.88 12.46 -3.35
CA ALA A 227 -18.22 11.13 -2.81
C ALA A 227 -18.65 10.13 -3.92
N GLY A 228 -18.19 10.34 -5.16
CA GLY A 228 -18.59 9.59 -6.35
C GLY A 228 -19.75 10.23 -7.13
N HIS A 229 -20.02 9.72 -8.34
CA HIS A 229 -21.02 10.25 -9.29
C HIS A 229 -20.81 11.72 -9.68
N ASP A 230 -19.57 12.21 -9.59
CA ASP A 230 -19.26 13.56 -10.04
C ASP A 230 -19.33 13.63 -11.58
N PRO A 231 -20.12 14.55 -12.17
CA PRO A 231 -20.23 14.66 -13.63
C PRO A 231 -18.89 14.91 -14.34
N GLY A 232 -17.90 15.45 -13.63
CA GLY A 232 -16.55 15.72 -14.10
C GLY A 232 -15.55 14.57 -13.90
N GLU A 233 -15.96 13.43 -13.33
CA GLU A 233 -15.06 12.32 -12.96
C GLU A 233 -14.20 11.82 -14.14
N SER A 234 -14.77 11.81 -15.35
CA SER A 234 -14.06 11.44 -16.57
C SER A 234 -12.85 12.34 -16.90
N HIS A 235 -12.79 13.54 -16.33
CA HIS A 235 -11.72 14.52 -16.53
C HIS A 235 -10.70 14.56 -15.38
N PHE A 236 -10.89 13.79 -14.31
CA PHE A 236 -9.89 13.70 -13.25
C PHE A 236 -8.57 13.18 -13.83
N GLY A 237 -7.47 13.80 -13.41
CA GLY A 237 -6.15 13.69 -14.03
C GLY A 237 -4.98 13.50 -13.06
N GLY A 238 -5.15 13.84 -11.78
CA GLY A 238 -4.09 13.76 -10.78
C GLY A 238 -3.78 12.32 -10.33
N THR A 239 -2.60 12.14 -9.74
CA THR A 239 -2.18 10.88 -9.09
C THR A 239 -2.16 11.09 -7.58
N ALA A 240 -2.84 10.28 -6.77
CA ALA A 240 -2.86 10.56 -5.33
C ALA A 240 -1.49 10.28 -4.68
N ILE A 241 -0.87 9.14 -4.97
CA ILE A 241 0.45 8.78 -4.47
C ILE A 241 1.33 8.25 -5.61
N SER A 242 2.54 8.76 -5.74
CA SER A 242 3.57 8.24 -6.65
C SER A 242 4.77 7.75 -5.85
N LEU A 243 5.14 6.48 -6.04
CA LEU A 243 6.27 5.82 -5.38
C LEU A 243 7.29 5.36 -6.42
N SER A 244 8.31 6.18 -6.65
CA SER A 244 9.47 5.90 -7.52
C SER A 244 10.74 5.63 -6.70
N GLY A 245 10.58 5.06 -5.51
CA GLY A 245 11.65 4.57 -4.64
C GLY A 245 11.31 3.18 -4.08
N ASN A 246 12.21 2.63 -3.29
CA ASN A 246 12.08 1.29 -2.75
C ASN A 246 11.69 1.29 -1.27
N ASP A 247 11.19 0.16 -0.79
CA ASP A 247 10.95 -0.12 0.64
C ASP A 247 9.94 0.81 1.32
N ASN A 248 8.99 1.38 0.57
CA ASN A 248 7.96 2.26 1.10
C ASN A 248 6.72 1.47 1.54
N ALA A 249 5.95 2.06 2.46
CA ALA A 249 4.71 1.49 2.95
C ALA A 249 3.56 2.50 2.85
N VAL A 250 2.42 2.04 2.33
CA VAL A 250 1.14 2.77 2.40
C VAL A 250 0.19 1.93 3.23
N THR A 251 -0.29 2.49 4.35
CA THR A 251 -1.05 1.74 5.36
C THR A 251 -2.27 2.51 5.83
N ASP A 252 -3.47 1.94 5.73
CA ASP A 252 -4.72 2.58 6.19
C ASP A 252 -4.96 3.94 5.52
N VAL A 253 -4.92 3.97 4.19
CA VAL A 253 -5.06 5.19 3.38
C VAL A 253 -6.28 5.10 2.48
N VAL A 254 -7.09 6.16 2.48
CA VAL A 254 -8.26 6.28 1.61
C VAL A 254 -7.95 7.23 0.46
N ILE A 255 -8.22 6.80 -0.77
CA ILE A 255 -7.95 7.56 -1.98
C ILE A 255 -9.22 7.73 -2.79
N PHE A 256 -9.53 8.97 -3.14
CA PHE A 256 -10.75 9.36 -3.84
C PHE A 256 -10.49 10.32 -4.98
N SER A 257 -11.38 10.32 -5.98
CA SER A 257 -11.49 11.35 -7.02
C SER A 257 -10.17 11.78 -7.67
N ALA A 258 -9.29 10.83 -7.97
CA ALA A 258 -8.02 11.01 -8.70
C ALA A 258 -7.95 10.05 -9.89
N ALA A 259 -7.20 10.36 -10.95
CA ALA A 259 -7.07 9.48 -12.11
C ALA A 259 -6.38 8.16 -11.75
N ILE A 260 -5.27 8.27 -11.01
CA ILE A 260 -4.53 7.13 -10.50
C ILE A 260 -4.52 7.23 -8.98
N GLY A 261 -4.90 6.15 -8.29
CA GLY A 261 -4.78 6.09 -6.85
C GLY A 261 -3.32 6.05 -6.42
N ILE A 262 -2.62 4.95 -6.73
CA ILE A 262 -1.20 4.77 -6.41
C ILE A 262 -0.44 4.36 -7.67
N LEU A 263 0.54 5.16 -8.07
CA LEU A 263 1.52 4.81 -9.11
C LEU A 263 2.79 4.28 -8.43
N ILE A 264 3.24 3.10 -8.83
CA ILE A 264 4.48 2.49 -8.33
C ILE A 264 5.45 2.30 -9.49
N SER A 265 6.66 2.83 -9.34
CA SER A 265 7.77 2.70 -10.29
C SER A 265 9.08 2.30 -9.60
N GLY A 266 9.06 2.03 -8.29
CA GLY A 266 10.14 1.40 -7.52
C GLY A 266 9.74 0.05 -6.93
N GLN A 267 10.70 -0.68 -6.35
CA GLN A 267 10.53 -2.07 -5.91
C GLN A 267 10.23 -2.21 -4.40
N ALA A 268 9.94 -3.42 -3.95
CA ALA A 268 9.87 -3.80 -2.52
C ALA A 268 8.78 -3.10 -1.68
N ASN A 269 7.85 -2.39 -2.33
CA ASN A 269 6.80 -1.63 -1.64
C ASN A 269 5.71 -2.54 -1.04
N ILE A 270 5.01 -2.05 -0.01
CA ILE A 270 3.82 -2.69 0.56
C ILE A 270 2.64 -1.72 0.66
N LEU A 271 1.48 -2.17 0.17
CA LEU A 271 0.20 -1.49 0.30
C LEU A 271 -0.72 -2.35 1.16
N THR A 272 -1.26 -1.79 2.25
CA THR A 272 -2.23 -2.51 3.08
C THR A 272 -3.27 -1.60 3.73
N GLY A 273 -4.50 -2.06 3.90
CA GLY A 273 -5.59 -1.21 4.39
C GLY A 273 -5.91 -0.04 3.46
N VAL A 274 -5.53 -0.13 2.18
CA VAL A 274 -5.76 0.94 1.21
C VAL A 274 -7.19 0.82 0.68
N HIS A 275 -7.94 1.91 0.67
CA HIS A 275 -9.25 2.00 0.04
C HIS A 275 -9.18 2.95 -1.15
N CYS A 276 -9.23 2.42 -2.38
CA CYS A 276 -9.31 3.23 -3.59
C CYS A 276 -10.76 3.28 -4.08
N TYR A 277 -11.37 4.46 -4.02
CA TYR A 277 -12.58 4.83 -4.77
C TYR A 277 -12.30 6.08 -5.61
N ASN A 278 -11.17 6.04 -6.31
CA ASN A 278 -10.76 7.10 -7.21
C ASN A 278 -11.58 7.05 -8.52
N LYS A 279 -11.12 7.72 -9.58
CA LYS A 279 -11.76 7.65 -10.90
C LYS A 279 -12.03 6.19 -11.29
N ALA A 280 -13.28 5.89 -11.64
CA ALA A 280 -13.69 4.54 -12.01
C ALA A 280 -12.96 4.05 -13.26
N THR A 281 -12.73 2.74 -13.33
CA THR A 281 -12.05 2.13 -14.48
C THR A 281 -12.83 2.31 -15.78
N GLY A 282 -14.16 2.40 -15.73
CA GLY A 282 -15.00 2.74 -16.90
C GLY A 282 -14.67 4.10 -17.52
N PHE A 283 -14.08 5.02 -16.76
CA PHE A 283 -13.61 6.32 -17.24
C PHE A 283 -12.09 6.35 -17.50
N GLY A 284 -11.41 5.21 -17.41
CA GLY A 284 -9.96 5.10 -17.58
C GLY A 284 -9.15 5.35 -16.30
N GLY A 285 -9.80 5.38 -15.13
CA GLY A 285 -9.08 5.47 -13.86
C GLY A 285 -8.47 4.14 -13.42
N THR A 286 -7.44 4.20 -12.58
CA THR A 286 -6.70 3.04 -12.06
C THR A 286 -6.48 3.17 -10.57
N GLY A 287 -6.75 2.13 -9.80
CA GLY A 287 -6.61 2.13 -8.34
C GLY A 287 -5.14 2.05 -7.97
N VAL A 288 -4.45 1.03 -8.47
CA VAL A 288 -3.00 0.87 -8.34
C VAL A 288 -2.39 0.53 -9.70
N TYR A 289 -1.36 1.27 -10.09
CA TYR A 289 -0.61 1.01 -11.31
C TYR A 289 0.85 0.67 -10.97
N LEU A 290 1.23 -0.59 -11.19
CA LEU A 290 2.59 -1.10 -11.07
C LEU A 290 3.30 -0.99 -12.42
N LYS A 291 4.12 0.06 -12.57
CA LYS A 291 4.92 0.36 -13.76
C LYS A 291 6.38 -0.05 -13.54
N THR A 292 6.58 -1.30 -13.12
CA THR A 292 7.88 -1.90 -12.76
C THR A 292 8.10 -3.23 -13.50
N PRO A 293 8.15 -3.21 -14.85
CA PRO A 293 8.25 -4.44 -15.64
C PRO A 293 9.52 -5.21 -15.31
N GLY A 294 9.37 -6.50 -15.01
CA GLY A 294 10.48 -7.42 -14.73
C GLY A 294 11.05 -7.37 -13.31
N LEU A 295 10.64 -6.42 -12.47
CA LEU A 295 11.14 -6.32 -11.09
C LEU A 295 10.15 -5.57 -10.18
N THR A 296 9.00 -6.19 -9.91
CA THR A 296 7.90 -5.56 -9.15
C THR A 296 8.10 -5.63 -7.63
N GLN A 297 8.34 -6.83 -7.09
CA GLN A 297 8.60 -7.09 -5.66
C GLN A 297 7.61 -6.43 -4.69
N THR A 298 6.37 -6.21 -5.12
CA THR A 298 5.37 -5.43 -4.37
C THR A 298 4.31 -6.34 -3.77
N ARG A 299 3.82 -5.98 -2.59
CA ARG A 299 2.73 -6.67 -1.89
C ARG A 299 1.54 -5.72 -1.74
N ILE A 300 0.37 -6.15 -2.19
CA ILE A 300 -0.90 -5.42 -2.07
C ILE A 300 -1.86 -6.32 -1.30
N VAL A 301 -2.14 -6.00 -0.05
CA VAL A 301 -2.85 -6.93 0.84
C VAL A 301 -3.88 -6.25 1.74
N ASN A 302 -5.00 -6.90 2.02
CA ASN A 302 -6.04 -6.37 2.91
C ASN A 302 -6.58 -4.98 2.46
N SER A 303 -6.80 -4.81 1.16
CA SER A 303 -7.21 -3.52 0.56
C SER A 303 -8.59 -3.60 -0.07
N TYR A 304 -9.24 -2.45 -0.25
CA TYR A 304 -10.55 -2.32 -0.86
C TYR A 304 -10.49 -1.45 -2.13
N PHE A 305 -11.03 -1.98 -3.23
CA PHE A 305 -11.01 -1.40 -4.56
C PHE A 305 -12.45 -1.21 -5.06
N ASP A 306 -12.95 0.02 -5.03
CA ASP A 306 -14.32 0.38 -5.34
C ASP A 306 -14.41 1.00 -6.75
N TYR A 307 -14.95 0.23 -7.73
CA TYR A 307 -15.03 0.58 -9.16
C TYR A 307 -13.68 0.83 -9.87
N THR A 308 -12.57 0.49 -9.24
CA THR A 308 -11.21 0.78 -9.74
C THR A 308 -10.29 -0.42 -9.57
N GLY A 309 -9.48 -0.76 -10.58
CA GLY A 309 -8.67 -1.99 -10.59
C GLY A 309 -7.19 -1.82 -10.27
N ILE A 310 -6.46 -2.93 -10.40
CA ILE A 310 -4.99 -2.98 -10.37
C ILE A 310 -4.48 -3.26 -11.79
N VAL A 311 -3.46 -2.53 -12.22
CA VAL A 311 -2.73 -2.79 -13.48
C VAL A 311 -1.26 -3.07 -13.15
N ALA A 312 -0.69 -4.13 -13.70
CA ALA A 312 0.72 -4.46 -13.54
C ALA A 312 1.39 -4.81 -14.87
N GLU A 313 2.47 -4.11 -15.20
CA GLU A 313 3.31 -4.42 -16.37
C GLU A 313 4.37 -5.46 -16.03
N ASP A 314 4.46 -6.54 -16.81
CA ASP A 314 5.38 -7.68 -16.65
C ASP A 314 5.72 -8.05 -15.18
N PRO A 315 4.73 -8.45 -14.36
CA PRO A 315 4.93 -8.53 -12.92
C PRO A 315 5.91 -9.63 -12.51
N VAL A 316 6.88 -9.27 -11.65
CA VAL A 316 7.84 -10.21 -11.05
C VAL A 316 7.82 -10.08 -9.52
N GLN A 317 7.56 -11.17 -8.81
CA GLN A 317 7.43 -11.23 -7.35
C GLN A 317 6.33 -10.30 -6.82
N LEU A 318 5.10 -10.46 -7.32
CA LEU A 318 3.93 -9.65 -6.95
C LEU A 318 2.95 -10.48 -6.12
N GLN A 319 2.50 -9.94 -4.98
CA GLN A 319 1.42 -10.52 -4.19
C GLN A 319 0.20 -9.59 -4.17
N ILE A 320 -0.98 -10.14 -4.48
CA ILE A 320 -2.28 -9.50 -4.32
C ILE A 320 -3.20 -10.45 -3.55
N SER A 321 -3.48 -10.15 -2.27
CA SER A 321 -4.27 -11.07 -1.45
C SER A 321 -5.15 -10.42 -0.39
N ASN A 322 -6.24 -11.09 -0.03
CA ASN A 322 -7.22 -10.62 0.96
C ASN A 322 -7.83 -9.26 0.62
N CYS A 323 -7.93 -8.93 -0.67
CA CYS A 323 -8.52 -7.68 -1.12
C CYS A 323 -9.99 -7.87 -1.50
N PHE A 324 -10.77 -6.80 -1.39
CA PHE A 324 -12.14 -6.73 -1.91
C PHE A 324 -12.18 -5.83 -3.14
N PHE A 325 -12.79 -6.32 -4.22
CA PHE A 325 -13.00 -5.61 -5.49
C PHE A 325 -14.50 -5.48 -5.76
N LEU A 326 -15.00 -4.25 -5.84
CA LEU A 326 -16.39 -3.92 -6.12
C LEU A 326 -16.54 -3.24 -7.48
N GLY A 327 -17.70 -3.40 -8.12
CA GLY A 327 -18.08 -2.57 -9.26
C GLY A 327 -17.33 -2.92 -10.54
N ASP A 328 -17.16 -4.22 -10.80
CA ASP A 328 -16.42 -4.76 -11.96
C ASP A 328 -14.92 -4.43 -11.95
N ALA A 329 -14.38 -4.00 -10.80
CA ALA A 329 -12.94 -3.85 -10.59
C ALA A 329 -12.21 -5.19 -10.82
N PHE A 330 -11.02 -5.11 -11.42
CA PHE A 330 -10.25 -6.28 -11.87
C PHE A 330 -8.74 -6.09 -11.65
N ILE A 331 -8.00 -7.17 -11.83
CA ILE A 331 -6.55 -7.17 -11.93
C ILE A 331 -6.16 -7.40 -13.40
N LEU A 332 -5.35 -6.52 -13.96
CA LEU A 332 -4.86 -6.63 -15.34
C LEU A 332 -3.34 -6.80 -15.36
N PHE A 333 -2.89 -7.90 -15.96
CA PHE A 333 -1.49 -8.11 -16.27
C PHE A 333 -1.23 -7.71 -17.71
N LYS A 334 -0.32 -6.76 -17.89
CA LYS A 334 0.04 -6.22 -19.18
C LYS A 334 1.42 -6.71 -19.61
N SER A 335 1.47 -7.35 -20.75
CA SER A 335 2.71 -7.83 -21.35
C SER A 335 3.41 -6.68 -22.06
N VAL A 336 4.62 -6.35 -21.61
CA VAL A 336 5.50 -5.37 -22.26
C VAL A 336 6.65 -6.11 -22.93
N ASN A 337 7.33 -6.97 -22.19
CA ASN A 337 8.39 -7.87 -22.62
C ASN A 337 7.96 -9.35 -22.51
N GLY A 338 6.75 -9.61 -22.03
CA GLY A 338 6.15 -10.94 -21.96
C GLY A 338 6.66 -11.77 -20.79
N VAL A 339 6.85 -11.16 -19.63
CA VAL A 339 7.33 -11.82 -18.40
C VAL A 339 6.29 -11.74 -17.30
N ILE A 340 5.98 -12.88 -16.68
CA ILE A 340 5.21 -12.95 -15.44
C ILE A 340 5.80 -14.06 -14.56
N ASN A 341 6.39 -13.68 -13.43
CA ASN A 341 7.15 -14.61 -12.59
C ASN A 341 6.90 -14.40 -11.09
N GLY A 342 6.61 -15.46 -10.33
CA GLY A 342 6.48 -15.36 -8.87
C GLY A 342 5.29 -14.50 -8.46
N VAL A 343 4.16 -14.63 -9.16
CA VAL A 343 2.96 -13.82 -8.92
C VAL A 343 1.93 -14.64 -8.17
N ASN A 344 1.41 -14.10 -7.07
CA ASN A 344 0.34 -14.71 -6.28
C ASN A 344 -0.88 -13.78 -6.21
N VAL A 345 -2.00 -14.23 -6.75
CA VAL A 345 -3.32 -13.59 -6.63
C VAL A 345 -4.26 -14.55 -5.93
N ALA A 346 -4.45 -14.37 -4.63
CA ALA A 346 -5.20 -15.34 -3.85
C ALA A 346 -6.06 -14.73 -2.75
N ASP A 347 -7.11 -15.47 -2.38
CA ASP A 347 -7.95 -15.15 -1.22
C ASP A 347 -8.65 -13.78 -1.34
N ASN A 348 -8.91 -13.32 -2.57
CA ASN A 348 -9.61 -12.07 -2.84
C ASN A 348 -11.12 -12.32 -3.09
N ILE A 349 -11.92 -11.28 -2.87
CA ILE A 349 -13.38 -11.28 -3.12
C ILE A 349 -13.68 -10.25 -4.21
N PHE A 350 -14.45 -10.65 -5.22
CA PHE A 350 -14.88 -9.80 -6.34
C PHE A 350 -16.41 -9.74 -6.41
N SER A 351 -16.97 -8.56 -6.69
CA SER A 351 -18.42 -8.37 -6.87
C SER A 351 -18.71 -7.39 -7.99
N GLY A 352 -19.50 -7.82 -8.99
CA GLY A 352 -19.74 -7.08 -10.22
C GLY A 352 -21.09 -7.36 -10.90
N SER A 353 -21.25 -6.90 -12.14
CA SER A 353 -22.50 -6.83 -12.91
C SER A 353 -22.74 -7.99 -13.88
N SER A 354 -22.09 -9.13 -13.65
CA SER A 354 -22.16 -10.39 -14.44
C SER A 354 -21.38 -10.39 -15.76
N GLN A 355 -20.44 -9.46 -15.94
CA GLN A 355 -19.64 -9.36 -17.16
C GLN A 355 -18.16 -9.12 -16.83
N GLY A 356 -17.28 -9.93 -17.42
CA GLY A 356 -15.84 -9.75 -17.35
C GLY A 356 -15.11 -10.65 -16.35
N ASP A 357 -13.81 -10.78 -16.57
CA ASP A 357 -12.92 -11.64 -15.80
C ASP A 357 -12.30 -10.88 -14.63
N ILE A 358 -12.13 -11.56 -13.48
CA ILE A 358 -11.50 -11.00 -12.28
C ILE A 358 -10.00 -10.72 -12.48
N VAL A 359 -9.34 -11.53 -13.31
CA VAL A 359 -7.96 -11.36 -13.73
C VAL A 359 -7.91 -11.41 -15.25
N ARG A 360 -7.21 -10.45 -15.86
CA ARG A 360 -7.16 -10.25 -17.30
C ARG A 360 -5.72 -10.17 -17.79
N LEU A 361 -5.53 -10.46 -19.07
CA LEU A 361 -4.27 -10.27 -19.78
C LEU A 361 -4.45 -9.16 -20.83
N ASP A 362 -3.56 -8.17 -20.83
CA ASP A 362 -3.35 -7.27 -21.96
C ASP A 362 -2.08 -7.70 -22.69
N GLU A 363 -2.27 -8.41 -23.79
CA GLU A 363 -1.21 -8.87 -24.69
C GLU A 363 -1.18 -8.07 -25.99
N SER A 364 -1.75 -6.85 -26.01
CA SER A 364 -1.79 -5.99 -27.20
C SER A 364 -0.40 -5.65 -27.77
N LYS A 365 0.65 -5.71 -26.94
CA LYS A 365 2.06 -5.52 -27.32
C LYS A 365 2.85 -6.82 -27.51
N GLY A 366 2.19 -7.97 -27.39
CA GLY A 366 2.79 -9.30 -27.49
C GLY A 366 2.38 -10.20 -26.33
N SER A 367 2.44 -11.51 -26.54
CA SER A 367 2.04 -12.48 -25.51
C SER A 367 3.06 -12.62 -24.37
N PHE A 368 2.59 -13.10 -23.22
CA PHE A 368 3.46 -13.60 -22.16
C PHE A 368 4.18 -14.87 -22.62
N LYS A 369 5.51 -14.83 -22.62
CA LYS A 369 6.39 -15.93 -23.08
C LYS A 369 7.07 -16.62 -21.91
N HIS A 370 7.37 -15.87 -20.86
CA HIS A 370 8.04 -16.35 -19.66
C HIS A 370 7.05 -16.33 -18.51
N ILE A 371 6.38 -17.47 -18.31
CA ILE A 371 5.39 -17.70 -17.25
C ILE A 371 5.97 -18.73 -16.30
N ASP A 372 6.27 -18.33 -15.06
CA ASP A 372 6.84 -19.20 -14.03
C ASP A 372 6.36 -18.81 -12.62
N GLN A 373 6.19 -19.77 -11.72
CA GLN A 373 5.74 -19.53 -10.33
C GLN A 373 4.50 -18.61 -10.21
N VAL A 374 3.50 -18.80 -11.08
CA VAL A 374 2.27 -17.98 -11.11
C VAL A 374 1.09 -18.72 -10.47
N THR A 375 0.62 -18.23 -9.33
CA THR A 375 -0.54 -18.78 -8.61
C THR A 375 -1.69 -17.79 -8.62
N ILE A 376 -2.81 -18.17 -9.22
CA ILE A 376 -4.07 -17.44 -9.14
C ILE A 376 -5.10 -18.44 -8.67
N ASP A 377 -5.49 -18.39 -7.40
CA ASP A 377 -6.34 -19.42 -6.80
C ASP A 377 -7.11 -18.87 -5.60
N ARG A 378 -8.14 -19.58 -5.14
CA ARG A 378 -8.94 -19.24 -3.94
C ARG A 378 -9.57 -17.85 -3.97
N ASN A 379 -9.85 -17.32 -5.16
CA ASN A 379 -10.61 -16.08 -5.32
C ASN A 379 -12.10 -16.39 -5.45
N ASN A 380 -12.94 -15.57 -4.83
CA ASN A 380 -14.39 -15.69 -4.89
C ASN A 380 -14.98 -14.55 -5.74
N ALA A 381 -15.96 -14.84 -6.59
CA ALA A 381 -16.59 -13.83 -7.42
C ALA A 381 -18.11 -13.96 -7.41
N ARG A 382 -18.81 -12.83 -7.27
CA ARG A 382 -20.25 -12.69 -7.52
C ARG A 382 -20.46 -11.85 -8.76
N GLY A 383 -21.06 -12.42 -9.80
CA GLY A 383 -21.32 -11.70 -11.04
C GLY A 383 -20.04 -11.34 -11.81
N MET A 384 -18.99 -12.14 -11.71
CA MET A 384 -17.80 -12.00 -12.56
C MET A 384 -17.24 -13.40 -12.84
N ASN A 385 -16.49 -13.55 -13.93
CA ASN A 385 -15.88 -14.83 -14.28
C ASN A 385 -14.61 -15.05 -13.44
N ILE A 386 -14.55 -16.17 -12.74
CA ILE A 386 -13.35 -16.61 -12.03
C ILE A 386 -12.29 -17.03 -13.05
N LYS A 387 -11.08 -16.47 -12.91
CA LYS A 387 -9.88 -16.92 -13.61
C LYS A 387 -8.85 -17.46 -12.62
N SER A 388 -8.11 -18.48 -13.03
CA SER A 388 -7.17 -19.21 -12.18
C SER A 388 -6.01 -19.80 -13.00
N THR A 389 -4.90 -20.11 -12.33
CA THR A 389 -3.84 -20.95 -12.90
C THR A 389 -3.95 -22.42 -12.49
N ILE A 390 -4.95 -22.77 -11.68
CA ILE A 390 -5.27 -24.13 -11.24
C ILE A 390 -6.77 -24.38 -11.47
N ALA A 391 -7.10 -25.21 -12.45
CA ALA A 391 -8.49 -25.55 -12.74
C ALA A 391 -8.85 -26.95 -12.21
N ARG A 392 -10.06 -27.08 -11.67
CA ARG A 392 -10.67 -28.34 -11.27
C ARG A 392 -12.03 -28.46 -11.96
N ALA A 393 -12.23 -29.51 -12.73
CA ALA A 393 -13.48 -29.74 -13.43
C ALA A 393 -13.76 -31.23 -13.63
N LYS A 394 -15.00 -31.54 -14.01
CA LYS A 394 -15.41 -32.89 -14.39
C LYS A 394 -15.83 -32.92 -15.86
N SER A 395 -15.80 -34.09 -16.48
CA SER A 395 -16.35 -34.30 -17.81
C SER A 395 -17.83 -33.95 -17.86
N ASN A 396 -18.23 -33.20 -18.89
CA ASN A 396 -19.61 -32.73 -19.04
C ASN A 396 -20.62 -33.85 -19.26
N ASN A 397 -20.16 -34.97 -19.84
CA ASN A 397 -21.02 -36.11 -20.19
C ASN A 397 -20.61 -37.34 -19.37
N VAL A 398 -21.60 -37.95 -18.71
CA VAL A 398 -21.51 -39.28 -18.08
C VAL A 398 -22.25 -40.26 -19.00
N THR A 399 -21.74 -40.44 -20.21
CA THR A 399 -22.32 -41.32 -21.22
C THR A 399 -21.34 -42.44 -21.55
N SER A 400 -21.86 -43.52 -22.11
CA SER A 400 -21.03 -44.59 -22.68
C SER A 400 -20.17 -43.97 -23.79
N SER A 401 -18.86 -44.05 -23.64
CA SER A 401 -17.90 -43.43 -24.55
C SER A 401 -16.55 -44.14 -24.45
N THR A 402 -15.68 -43.89 -25.41
CA THR A 402 -14.25 -44.21 -25.34
C THR A 402 -13.40 -42.96 -25.08
N SER A 403 -14.02 -41.78 -24.99
CA SER A 403 -13.34 -40.49 -24.86
C SER A 403 -14.14 -39.49 -24.02
N TRP A 404 -13.46 -38.82 -23.09
CA TRP A 404 -14.01 -37.78 -22.23
C TRP A 404 -13.21 -36.50 -22.39
N LYS A 405 -13.93 -35.40 -22.60
CA LYS A 405 -13.36 -34.06 -22.79
C LYS A 405 -13.72 -33.18 -21.60
N VAL A 406 -12.74 -32.49 -21.05
CA VAL A 406 -12.90 -31.51 -19.98
C VAL A 406 -12.33 -30.18 -20.47
N ASP A 407 -13.21 -29.22 -20.73
CA ASP A 407 -12.85 -27.88 -21.22
C ASP A 407 -12.62 -26.92 -20.05
N LEU A 408 -11.40 -26.42 -19.93
CA LEU A 408 -10.95 -25.56 -18.85
C LEU A 408 -10.77 -24.10 -19.29
N ASN A 409 -11.10 -23.73 -20.52
CA ASN A 409 -10.89 -22.36 -21.05
C ASN A 409 -11.62 -21.27 -20.27
N HIS A 410 -12.77 -21.62 -19.68
CA HIS A 410 -13.53 -20.67 -18.88
C HIS A 410 -12.85 -20.36 -17.54
N ILE A 411 -12.00 -21.26 -17.02
CA ILE A 411 -11.31 -21.14 -15.72
C ILE A 411 -9.86 -20.68 -15.89
N LEU A 412 -9.12 -21.33 -16.79
CA LEU A 412 -7.68 -21.12 -16.93
C LEU A 412 -7.37 -19.76 -17.56
N LEU A 413 -6.41 -19.04 -16.99
CA LEU A 413 -6.04 -17.69 -17.43
C LEU A 413 -5.26 -17.68 -18.74
N PHE A 414 -4.22 -18.52 -18.85
CA PHE A 414 -3.34 -18.49 -20.02
C PHE A 414 -3.89 -19.39 -21.14
N PRO A 415 -3.83 -18.97 -22.40
CA PRO A 415 -4.23 -19.81 -23.51
C PRO A 415 -3.21 -20.94 -23.73
N ASN A 416 -3.68 -22.19 -23.81
CA ASN A 416 -2.88 -23.35 -24.24
C ASN A 416 -1.56 -23.53 -23.47
N ARG A 417 -1.56 -23.33 -22.15
CA ARG A 417 -0.36 -23.38 -21.29
C ARG A 417 -0.44 -24.41 -20.18
N THR A 418 -1.25 -25.44 -20.32
CA THR A 418 -1.31 -26.51 -19.31
C THR A 418 0.05 -27.21 -19.19
N THR A 419 0.69 -27.12 -18.02
CA THR A 419 2.01 -27.70 -17.74
C THR A 419 1.92 -28.99 -16.93
N TYR A 420 0.86 -29.14 -16.14
CA TYR A 420 0.63 -30.32 -15.31
C TYR A 420 -0.86 -30.69 -15.31
N VAL A 421 -1.14 -32.00 -15.36
CA VAL A 421 -2.50 -32.55 -15.30
C VAL A 421 -2.51 -33.80 -14.42
N GLU A 422 -3.46 -33.86 -13.50
CA GLU A 422 -3.91 -35.07 -12.85
C GLU A 422 -5.35 -35.36 -13.24
N TYR A 423 -5.71 -36.64 -13.32
CA TYR A 423 -7.09 -37.04 -13.51
C TYR A 423 -7.45 -38.25 -12.68
N THR A 424 -8.71 -38.32 -12.27
CA THR A 424 -9.34 -39.51 -11.69
C THR A 424 -10.37 -40.02 -12.69
N PHE A 425 -10.29 -41.31 -13.01
CA PHE A 425 -11.25 -42.00 -13.87
C PHE A 425 -12.18 -42.86 -13.01
N VAL A 426 -13.47 -42.56 -13.03
CA VAL A 426 -14.48 -43.24 -12.23
C VAL A 426 -15.46 -43.96 -13.16
N PRO A 427 -15.21 -45.24 -13.49
CA PRO A 427 -16.14 -46.03 -14.28
C PRO A 427 -17.40 -46.35 -13.47
N SER A 428 -18.51 -46.56 -14.17
CA SER A 428 -19.76 -47.03 -13.57
C SER A 428 -19.76 -48.56 -13.48
N GLY A 429 -20.24 -49.09 -12.35
CA GLY A 429 -20.27 -50.53 -12.09
C GLY A 429 -18.88 -51.14 -11.91
N ASP A 430 -18.78 -52.45 -12.10
CA ASP A 430 -17.57 -53.23 -11.81
C ASP A 430 -16.57 -53.28 -12.99
N SER A 431 -16.59 -52.26 -13.87
CA SER A 431 -15.70 -52.20 -15.03
C SER A 431 -14.32 -51.64 -14.67
N PHE A 432 -13.26 -52.21 -15.25
CA PHE A 432 -11.87 -51.79 -15.02
C PHE A 432 -11.13 -51.62 -16.36
N PRO A 433 -11.54 -50.62 -17.18
CA PRO A 433 -10.94 -50.38 -18.48
C PRO A 433 -9.51 -49.86 -18.36
N LYS A 434 -8.69 -50.08 -19.39
CA LYS A 434 -7.41 -49.36 -19.48
C LYS A 434 -7.71 -47.95 -19.94
N HIS A 435 -7.19 -46.95 -19.25
CA HIS A 435 -7.40 -45.55 -19.57
C HIS A 435 -6.10 -44.75 -19.54
N ALA A 436 -6.04 -43.70 -20.35
CA ALA A 436 -4.87 -42.83 -20.43
C ALA A 436 -5.25 -41.39 -20.77
N LEU A 437 -4.41 -40.45 -20.33
CA LEU A 437 -4.43 -39.08 -20.81
C LEU A 437 -4.01 -39.06 -22.29
N LYS A 438 -4.85 -38.52 -23.15
CA LYS A 438 -4.62 -38.44 -24.60
C LYS A 438 -3.99 -37.11 -25.01
N SER A 439 -4.55 -35.99 -24.56
CA SER A 439 -4.07 -34.64 -24.92
C SER A 439 -4.52 -33.57 -23.92
N VAL A 440 -3.82 -32.43 -23.95
CA VAL A 440 -4.05 -31.26 -23.08
C VAL A 440 -4.04 -29.93 -23.84
N SER A 441 -4.26 -29.98 -25.16
CA SER A 441 -4.18 -28.82 -26.06
C SER A 441 -5.35 -27.85 -25.86
N ASN A 442 -5.10 -26.54 -25.99
CA ASN A 442 -6.12 -25.48 -25.90
C ASN A 442 -6.95 -25.54 -24.62
N ASN A 443 -6.29 -25.83 -23.48
CA ASN A 443 -6.94 -26.00 -22.18
C ASN A 443 -8.06 -27.06 -22.18
N LEU A 444 -8.03 -27.98 -23.15
CA LEU A 444 -8.95 -29.10 -23.27
C LEU A 444 -8.20 -30.37 -22.89
N VAL A 445 -8.61 -30.99 -21.79
CA VAL A 445 -8.07 -32.28 -21.36
C VAL A 445 -8.91 -33.40 -21.96
N VAL A 446 -8.26 -34.33 -22.63
CA VAL A 446 -8.89 -35.51 -23.24
C VAL A 446 -8.34 -36.76 -22.59
N VAL A 447 -9.22 -37.57 -22.02
CA VAL A 447 -8.92 -38.90 -21.48
C VAL A 447 -9.63 -39.94 -22.33
N GLU A 448 -8.95 -41.03 -22.66
CA GLU A 448 -9.49 -42.12 -23.48
C GLU A 448 -9.43 -43.44 -22.72
N SER A 449 -10.33 -44.37 -23.08
CA SER A 449 -10.31 -45.77 -22.64
C SER A 449 -10.18 -46.72 -23.82
N ASP A 450 -9.70 -47.93 -23.57
CA ASP A 450 -9.56 -48.98 -24.57
C ASP A 450 -10.90 -49.61 -24.99
N VAL A 451 -11.91 -49.52 -24.12
CA VAL A 451 -13.26 -50.02 -24.36
C VAL A 451 -14.30 -48.94 -24.09
N GLU A 452 -15.49 -49.10 -24.68
CA GLU A 452 -16.62 -48.24 -24.38
C GLU A 452 -17.12 -48.51 -22.96
N VAL A 453 -17.24 -47.44 -22.16
CA VAL A 453 -17.68 -47.53 -20.77
C VAL A 453 -18.41 -46.24 -20.38
N VAL A 454 -19.31 -46.32 -19.41
CA VAL A 454 -19.88 -45.12 -18.78
C VAL A 454 -18.95 -44.70 -17.65
N ALA A 455 -18.29 -43.55 -17.75
CA ALA A 455 -17.40 -43.06 -16.71
C ALA A 455 -17.55 -41.55 -16.47
N THR A 456 -17.11 -41.10 -15.30
CA THR A 456 -16.87 -39.69 -15.00
C THR A 456 -15.37 -39.46 -14.88
N VAL A 457 -14.86 -38.43 -15.55
CA VAL A 457 -13.46 -38.02 -15.45
C VAL A 457 -13.39 -36.72 -14.67
N PHE A 458 -12.64 -36.72 -13.57
CA PHE A 458 -12.30 -35.50 -12.82
C PHE A 458 -10.88 -35.10 -13.18
N VAL A 459 -10.66 -33.83 -13.46
CA VAL A 459 -9.38 -33.28 -13.88
C VAL A 459 -8.96 -32.15 -12.96
N MET A 460 -7.69 -32.14 -12.59
CA MET A 460 -6.98 -30.98 -12.08
C MET A 460 -5.89 -30.61 -13.09
N ALA A 461 -5.81 -29.34 -13.48
CA ALA A 461 -4.80 -28.86 -14.41
C ALA A 461 -4.17 -27.56 -13.91
N GLN A 462 -2.88 -27.37 -14.21
CA GLN A 462 -2.11 -26.20 -13.79
C GLN A 462 -1.35 -25.57 -14.97
N GLN A 463 -1.15 -24.25 -14.92
CA GLN A 463 -0.42 -23.49 -15.95
C GLN A 463 0.78 -22.69 -15.43
N GLY A 464 0.88 -22.52 -14.11
CA GLY A 464 1.78 -21.54 -13.51
C GLY A 464 3.17 -22.03 -13.12
N ASN A 465 3.46 -23.34 -13.22
CA ASN A 465 4.71 -23.95 -12.71
C ASN A 465 5.00 -23.65 -11.22
N SER A 466 3.98 -23.35 -10.43
CA SER A 466 4.09 -23.32 -8.97
C SER A 466 4.31 -24.74 -8.43
N HIS A 467 5.36 -24.94 -7.65
CA HIS A 467 5.70 -26.21 -7.02
C HIS A 467 5.22 -26.27 -5.56
#